data_AF-A0A961MJT8-F1
#
_entry.id   AF-A0A961MJT8-F1
#
_cell.length_a   1.000
_cell.length_b   1.000
_cell.length_c   1.000
_cell.angle_alpha   90.00
_cell.angle_beta   90.00
_cell.angle_gamma   90.00
#
_symmetry.space_group_name_H-M   'P 1'
#
loop_
_entity.id
_entity.type
_entity.pdbx_description
1 polymer ?
#
loop_
_entity_poly.entity_id
_entity_poly.type
_entity_poly.pdbx_seq_one_letter_code
_entity_poly.pdbx_strand_id
1 'polypeptide(L)'
;LLAVEGQRRGWKWSFHPALSWVGIALLAGSIALVRAGDGFPGIQALFPVLGTALLIANGRQDNPVNRTLSARGPVFVGLISYSLYLWHWPVFTLSHYYREEYSGAVEAAAWMALAAVLAVLSWRYVELPFRRGLRISFPIALAGVGAASAVLLAIGAAAYLTDGAPARFRAETRVHIAASADFLQDTSRCTWRDTGPLAGLEVCEIGPEGAAPRVLIWGDSHLRAFMEGLALAAQETGTPGLLIWNAGCPPVFGVTKVETATTPAEDRACTTANATMLAALPDLAGIERVLLIGRWSYYATGTGTGRDAENRIEIAPRPGSGLEGADGQAALMDAALRATVNTLRQHFNAVHVLRQVPEIPFYDSRTIARRLARGDAPDRTEAALSVPRTTVLDRVAQAEVPLISMDSERKITLIDSWPELCDADRCGVMKAGQALYFDNNHLTNTGARALRHLFTPFLSADTAPRTEAVAAP
;
A
#
# COMPACT_ATOMS: atom_id res chain seq x y z
N LEU A 1 -2.36 33.68 -25.30
CA LEU A 1 -3.17 34.57 -26.17
C LEU A 1 -2.84 36.06 -25.94
N LEU A 2 -2.92 36.59 -24.71
CA LEU A 2 -2.57 37.99 -24.42
C LEU A 2 -1.12 38.40 -24.76
N ALA A 3 -0.12 37.55 -24.49
CA ALA A 3 1.28 37.84 -24.83
C ALA A 3 1.53 37.88 -26.36
N VAL A 4 0.86 37.01 -27.12
CA VAL A 4 0.92 36.98 -28.59
C VAL A 4 0.22 38.21 -29.17
N GLU A 5 -0.92 38.58 -28.62
CA GLU A 5 -1.67 39.78 -29.01
C GLU A 5 -0.89 41.07 -28.67
N GLY A 6 -0.30 41.15 -27.48
CA GLY A 6 0.53 42.28 -27.05
C GLY A 6 1.80 42.43 -27.89
N GLN A 7 2.42 41.32 -28.31
CA GLN A 7 3.55 41.34 -29.24
C GLN A 7 3.13 41.76 -30.65
N ARG A 8 1.98 41.28 -31.15
CA ARG A 8 1.42 41.70 -32.45
C ARG A 8 1.02 43.18 -32.48
N ARG A 9 0.48 43.70 -31.37
CA ARG A 9 0.04 45.11 -31.22
C ARG A 9 1.15 46.07 -30.80
N GLY A 10 2.38 45.58 -30.58
CA GLY A 10 3.53 46.42 -30.22
C GLY A 10 3.38 47.15 -28.87
N TRP A 11 2.61 46.60 -27.93
CA TRP A 11 2.41 47.23 -26.63
C TRP A 11 3.73 47.31 -25.86
N LYS A 12 4.15 48.54 -25.53
CA LYS A 12 5.34 48.80 -24.71
C LYS A 12 4.91 48.95 -23.26
N TRP A 13 5.01 47.87 -22.50
CA TRP A 13 4.81 47.90 -21.06
C TRP A 13 6.15 48.25 -20.41
N SER A 14 6.24 49.39 -19.74
CA SER A 14 7.39 49.74 -18.92
C SER A 14 7.03 49.52 -17.46
N PHE A 15 7.74 48.59 -16.83
CA PHE A 15 7.48 48.10 -15.50
C PHE A 15 8.72 48.36 -14.63
N HIS A 16 8.51 48.59 -13.34
CA HIS A 16 9.62 48.85 -12.43
C HIS A 16 10.53 47.60 -12.31
N PRO A 17 11.87 47.74 -12.34
CA PRO A 17 12.81 46.62 -12.24
C PRO A 17 12.62 45.70 -11.02
N ALA A 18 12.01 46.22 -9.95
CA ALA A 18 11.65 45.45 -8.77
C ALA A 18 10.74 44.25 -9.07
N LEU A 19 9.95 44.28 -10.15
CA LEU A 19 9.06 43.17 -10.51
C LEU A 19 9.84 41.90 -10.87
N SER A 20 11.02 42.02 -11.49
CA SER A 20 11.89 40.85 -11.72
C SER A 20 12.43 40.27 -10.42
N TRP A 21 12.78 41.13 -9.45
CA TRP A 21 13.25 40.70 -8.13
C TRP A 21 12.15 40.02 -7.31
N VAL A 22 10.94 40.58 -7.32
CA VAL A 22 9.76 39.94 -6.70
C VAL A 22 9.48 38.61 -7.39
N GLY A 23 9.53 38.56 -8.72
CA GLY A 23 9.30 37.35 -9.49
C GLY A 23 10.26 36.21 -9.14
N ILE A 24 11.57 36.50 -9.10
CA ILE A 24 12.59 35.50 -8.73
C ILE A 24 12.52 35.13 -7.25
N ALA A 25 12.19 36.06 -6.36
CA ALA A 25 11.99 35.78 -4.93
C ALA A 25 10.81 34.85 -4.70
N LEU A 26 9.70 35.03 -5.43
CA LEU A 26 8.56 34.13 -5.40
C LEU A 26 8.93 32.73 -5.90
N LEU A 27 9.71 32.61 -6.98
CA LEU A 27 10.17 31.31 -7.46
C LEU A 27 11.11 30.60 -6.48
N ALA A 28 12.14 31.30 -6.00
CA ALA A 28 13.10 30.75 -5.04
C ALA A 28 12.42 30.37 -3.71
N GLY A 29 11.53 31.23 -3.22
CA GLY A 29 10.70 30.95 -2.04
C GLY A 29 9.79 29.75 -2.27
N SER A 30 9.21 29.60 -3.47
CA SER A 30 8.38 28.44 -3.79
C SER A 30 9.17 27.13 -3.73
N ILE A 31 10.41 27.12 -4.27
CA ILE A 31 11.29 25.93 -4.22
C ILE A 31 11.62 25.54 -2.77
N ALA A 32 11.82 26.52 -1.87
CA ALA A 32 12.22 26.26 -0.49
C ALA A 32 11.06 25.97 0.46
N LEU A 33 9.89 26.59 0.23
CA LEU A 33 8.79 26.63 1.20
C LEU A 33 7.59 25.76 0.79
N VAL A 34 7.37 25.51 -0.51
CA VAL A 34 6.28 24.64 -0.96
C VAL A 34 6.67 23.20 -0.67
N ARG A 35 5.83 22.54 0.14
CA ARG A 35 6.00 21.13 0.50
C ARG A 35 4.90 20.31 -0.18
N ALA A 36 5.21 19.07 -0.52
CA ALA A 36 4.19 18.11 -0.92
C ALA A 36 3.25 17.86 0.28
N GLY A 37 1.94 17.98 0.06
CA GLY A 37 0.90 17.85 1.09
C GLY A 37 -0.37 18.56 0.66
N ASP A 38 -1.34 18.69 1.57
CA ASP A 38 -2.71 19.13 1.28
C ASP A 38 -2.82 20.55 0.65
N GLY A 39 -1.79 21.37 0.78
CA GLY A 39 -1.74 22.72 0.22
C GLY A 39 -1.31 22.82 -1.26
N PHE A 40 -0.85 21.71 -1.87
CA PHE A 40 -0.34 21.68 -3.24
C PHE A 40 -0.78 20.42 -4.00
N PRO A 41 -1.39 20.54 -5.20
CA PRO A 41 -1.70 21.77 -5.91
C PRO A 41 -2.89 22.52 -5.27
N GLY A 42 -2.77 23.84 -5.13
CA GLY A 42 -3.75 24.69 -4.43
C GLY A 42 -3.35 26.16 -4.46
N ILE A 43 -3.70 26.94 -3.44
CA ILE A 43 -3.29 28.36 -3.33
C ILE A 43 -1.76 28.52 -3.39
N GLN A 44 -1.01 27.52 -2.92
CA GLN A 44 0.46 27.55 -2.95
C GLN A 44 1.02 27.54 -4.38
N ALA A 45 0.29 27.02 -5.37
CA ALA A 45 0.70 27.07 -6.77
C ALA A 45 0.62 28.50 -7.35
N LEU A 46 -0.11 29.42 -6.71
CA LEU A 46 -0.19 30.80 -7.14
C LEU A 46 1.17 31.51 -7.04
N PHE A 47 2.00 31.18 -6.04
CA PHE A 47 3.31 31.80 -5.85
C PHE A 47 4.26 31.56 -7.03
N PRO A 48 4.54 30.32 -7.47
CA PRO A 48 5.42 30.10 -8.62
C PRO A 48 4.80 30.59 -9.94
N VAL A 49 3.47 30.54 -10.08
CA VAL A 49 2.77 31.05 -11.27
C VAL A 49 2.89 32.57 -11.39
N LEU A 50 2.60 33.30 -10.32
CA LEU A 50 2.77 34.76 -10.27
C LEU A 50 4.23 35.15 -10.45
N GLY A 51 5.16 34.44 -9.77
CA GLY A 51 6.59 34.67 -9.93
C GLY A 51 7.05 34.57 -11.39
N THR A 52 6.61 33.51 -12.08
CA THR A 52 6.87 33.30 -13.51
C THR A 52 6.23 34.38 -14.37
N ALA A 53 4.96 34.73 -14.11
CA ALA A 53 4.24 35.76 -14.86
C ALA A 53 4.92 37.13 -14.75
N LEU A 54 5.40 37.51 -13.56
CA LEU A 54 6.13 38.76 -13.32
C LEU A 54 7.46 38.79 -14.09
N LEU A 55 8.22 37.69 -14.10
CA LEU A 55 9.46 37.59 -14.85
C LEU A 55 9.24 37.68 -16.37
N ILE A 56 8.20 37.02 -16.89
CA ILE A 56 7.84 37.09 -18.31
C ILE A 56 7.36 38.51 -18.68
N ALA A 57 6.51 39.11 -17.86
CA ALA A 57 5.98 40.46 -18.08
C ALA A 57 7.09 41.52 -18.08
N ASN A 58 8.08 41.39 -17.19
CA ASN A 58 9.21 42.31 -17.09
C ASN A 58 10.43 41.90 -17.92
N GLY A 59 10.34 40.85 -18.74
CA GLY A 59 11.49 40.21 -19.39
C GLY A 59 12.28 41.07 -20.39
N ARG A 60 11.74 42.22 -20.82
CA ARG A 60 12.40 43.15 -21.76
C ARG A 60 13.22 44.25 -21.08
N GLN A 61 13.09 44.42 -19.76
CA GLN A 61 13.85 45.40 -19.00
C GLN A 61 15.29 44.92 -18.76
N ASP A 62 16.26 45.84 -18.82
CA ASP A 62 17.63 45.54 -18.41
C ASP A 62 17.78 45.62 -16.90
N ASN A 63 17.99 44.48 -16.25
CA ASN A 63 18.31 44.37 -14.84
C ASN A 63 19.13 43.09 -14.59
N PRO A 64 19.83 42.97 -13.43
CA PRO A 64 20.70 41.82 -13.16
C PRO A 64 19.98 40.46 -13.22
N VAL A 65 18.72 40.39 -12.76
CA VAL A 65 17.91 39.16 -12.78
C VAL A 65 17.67 38.72 -14.23
N ASN A 66 17.14 39.62 -15.06
CA ASN A 66 16.87 39.35 -16.46
C ASN A 66 18.16 39.05 -17.25
N ARG A 67 19.26 39.75 -16.98
CA ARG A 67 20.57 39.48 -17.60
C ARG A 67 21.07 38.07 -17.28
N THR A 68 20.90 37.64 -16.03
CA THR A 68 21.28 36.28 -15.59
C THR A 68 20.40 35.22 -16.24
N LEU A 69 19.07 35.41 -16.23
CA LEU A 69 18.12 34.47 -16.84
C LEU A 69 18.21 34.43 -18.38
N SER A 70 18.68 35.52 -19.00
CA SER A 70 18.90 35.60 -20.45
C SER A 70 20.30 35.16 -20.88
N ALA A 71 21.14 34.71 -19.93
CA ALA A 71 22.45 34.16 -20.25
C ALA A 71 22.31 32.85 -21.05
N ARG A 72 23.38 32.47 -21.76
CA ARG A 72 23.37 31.30 -22.66
C ARG A 72 22.94 30.00 -21.97
N GLY A 73 23.33 29.79 -20.71
CA GLY A 73 23.02 28.59 -19.94
C GLY A 73 21.51 28.41 -19.68
N PRO A 74 20.87 29.31 -18.92
CA PRO A 74 19.43 29.22 -18.65
C PRO A 74 18.57 29.21 -19.92
N VAL A 75 18.95 30.00 -20.95
CA VAL A 75 18.28 29.97 -22.25
C VAL A 75 18.41 28.60 -22.90
N PHE A 76 19.58 27.96 -22.86
CA PHE A 76 19.77 26.62 -23.39
C PHE A 76 18.90 25.58 -22.67
N VAL A 77 18.82 25.65 -21.34
CA VAL A 77 17.89 24.79 -20.56
C VAL A 77 16.45 25.02 -21.00
N GLY A 78 16.06 26.28 -21.21
CA GLY A 78 14.75 26.64 -21.76
C GLY A 78 14.50 26.06 -23.16
N LEU A 79 15.50 26.07 -24.04
CA LEU A 79 15.42 25.52 -25.40
C LEU A 79 15.18 24.01 -25.41
N ILE A 80 15.82 23.26 -24.50
CA ILE A 80 15.66 21.80 -24.40
C ILE A 80 14.51 21.38 -23.48
N SER A 81 13.83 22.32 -22.82
CA SER A 81 12.90 22.05 -21.72
C SER A 81 11.78 21.06 -22.07
N TYR A 82 11.22 21.16 -23.29
CA TYR A 82 10.20 20.22 -23.75
C TYR A 82 10.75 18.80 -23.90
N SER A 83 11.90 18.66 -24.57
CA SER A 83 12.59 17.37 -24.68
C SER A 83 13.01 16.82 -23.31
N LEU A 84 13.43 17.68 -22.37
CA LEU A 84 13.77 17.27 -21.01
C LEU A 84 12.54 16.78 -20.23
N TYR A 85 11.41 17.46 -20.38
CA TYR A 85 10.13 17.01 -19.83
C TYR A 85 9.76 15.61 -20.34
N LEU A 86 10.01 15.29 -21.60
CA LEU A 86 9.73 13.95 -22.14
C LEU A 86 10.68 12.87 -21.63
N TRP A 87 11.97 13.16 -21.48
CA TRP A 87 12.98 12.15 -21.17
C TRP A 87 13.26 11.93 -19.69
N HIS A 88 13.08 12.96 -18.84
CA HIS A 88 13.38 12.81 -17.42
C HIS A 88 12.52 11.70 -16.78
N TRP A 89 11.22 11.66 -17.07
CA TRP A 89 10.31 10.69 -16.46
C TRP A 89 10.63 9.24 -16.86
N PRO A 90 10.72 8.85 -18.15
CA PRO A 90 11.13 7.51 -18.54
C PRO A 90 12.47 7.10 -17.95
N VAL A 91 13.47 7.99 -17.94
CA VAL A 91 14.80 7.68 -17.37
C VAL A 91 14.68 7.36 -15.89
N PHE A 92 14.06 8.25 -15.10
CA PHE A 92 13.95 8.06 -13.65
C PHE A 92 13.05 6.88 -13.27
N THR A 93 11.96 6.67 -14.00
CA THR A 93 11.06 5.54 -13.75
C THR A 93 11.75 4.21 -14.08
N LEU A 94 12.41 4.09 -15.24
CA LEU A 94 13.11 2.86 -15.63
C LEU A 94 14.32 2.59 -14.75
N SER A 95 15.08 3.62 -14.38
CA SER A 95 16.20 3.46 -13.44
C SER A 95 15.71 3.02 -12.06
N HIS A 96 14.59 3.56 -11.58
CA HIS A 96 14.00 3.13 -10.33
C HIS A 96 13.52 1.66 -10.40
N TYR A 97 12.87 1.25 -11.49
CA TYR A 97 12.51 -0.16 -11.68
C TYR A 97 13.72 -1.09 -11.77
N TYR A 98 14.85 -0.61 -12.31
CA TYR A 98 16.08 -1.36 -12.43
C TYR A 98 16.86 -1.46 -11.12
N ARG A 99 16.90 -0.38 -10.33
CA ARG A 99 17.75 -0.27 -9.13
C ARG A 99 17.03 -0.55 -7.83
N GLU A 100 15.70 -0.41 -7.80
CA GLU A 100 14.84 -0.39 -6.62
C GLU A 100 15.13 0.80 -5.71
N GLU A 101 16.39 1.02 -5.33
CA GLU A 101 16.88 2.17 -4.59
C GLU A 101 18.17 2.72 -5.25
N TYR A 102 18.31 4.04 -5.25
CA TYR A 102 19.54 4.68 -5.73
C TYR A 102 20.63 4.57 -4.68
N SER A 103 21.86 4.24 -5.08
CA SER A 103 22.99 4.07 -4.15
C SER A 103 23.54 5.39 -3.58
N GLY A 104 22.97 6.54 -3.96
CA GLY A 104 23.35 7.86 -3.47
C GLY A 104 23.26 8.97 -4.52
N ALA A 105 23.68 10.18 -4.13
CA ALA A 105 23.56 11.39 -4.96
C ALA A 105 24.34 11.31 -6.29
N VAL A 106 25.46 10.58 -6.32
CA VAL A 106 26.27 10.39 -7.53
C VAL A 106 25.49 9.60 -8.58
N GLU A 107 24.80 8.53 -8.18
CA GLU A 107 23.97 7.74 -9.08
C GLU A 107 22.78 8.57 -9.58
N ALA A 108 22.10 9.30 -8.69
CA ALA A 108 21.00 10.19 -9.06
C ALA A 108 21.45 11.26 -10.08
N ALA A 109 22.64 11.84 -9.88
CA ALA A 109 23.23 12.79 -10.81
C ALA A 109 23.55 12.17 -12.17
N ALA A 110 23.99 10.91 -12.21
CA ALA A 110 24.24 10.19 -13.46
C ALA A 110 22.95 9.97 -14.26
N TRP A 111 21.84 9.58 -13.61
CA TRP A 111 20.54 9.44 -14.27
C TRP A 111 19.99 10.79 -14.76
N MET A 112 20.17 11.85 -13.98
CA MET A 112 19.82 13.21 -14.40
C MET A 112 20.64 13.68 -15.61
N ALA A 113 21.94 13.38 -15.63
CA ALA A 113 22.81 13.67 -16.76
C ALA A 113 22.39 12.89 -18.01
N LEU A 114 22.02 11.61 -17.87
CA LEU A 114 21.49 10.81 -18.97
C LEU A 114 20.21 11.43 -19.54
N ALA A 115 19.26 11.82 -18.69
CA ALA A 115 18.04 12.51 -19.12
C ALA A 115 18.34 13.81 -19.87
N ALA A 116 19.31 14.60 -19.40
CA ALA A 116 19.74 15.83 -20.07
C ALA A 116 20.40 15.56 -21.43
N VAL A 117 21.26 14.54 -21.54
CA VAL A 117 21.89 14.14 -22.81
C VAL A 117 20.83 13.70 -23.82
N LEU A 118 19.90 12.83 -23.41
CA LEU A 118 18.79 12.40 -24.26
C LEU A 118 17.89 13.57 -24.67
N ALA A 119 17.65 14.52 -23.76
CA ALA A 119 16.92 15.74 -24.06
C ALA A 119 17.63 16.62 -25.11
N VAL A 120 18.95 16.80 -25.02
CA VAL A 120 19.73 17.57 -26.00
C VAL A 120 19.72 16.88 -27.36
N LEU A 121 19.87 15.56 -27.41
CA LEU A 121 19.81 14.78 -28.65
C LEU A 121 18.41 14.88 -29.29
N SER A 122 17.36 14.66 -28.49
CA SER A 122 15.98 14.80 -28.92
C SER A 122 15.68 16.21 -29.42
N TRP A 123 16.10 17.24 -28.69
CA TRP A 123 15.94 18.62 -29.10
C TRP A 123 16.64 18.90 -30.44
N ARG A 124 17.89 18.46 -30.59
CA ARG A 124 18.71 18.77 -31.77
C ARG A 124 18.29 18.02 -33.04
N TYR A 125 17.85 16.77 -32.90
CA TYR A 125 17.61 15.85 -34.01
C TYR A 125 16.14 15.54 -34.27
N VAL A 126 15.26 15.78 -33.31
CA VAL A 126 13.81 15.61 -33.48
C VAL A 126 13.13 16.97 -33.44
N GLU A 127 13.18 17.64 -32.30
CA GLU A 127 12.39 18.86 -32.07
C GLU A 127 12.75 20.00 -33.03
N LEU A 128 14.05 20.31 -33.18
CA LEU A 128 14.53 21.42 -33.98
C LEU A 128 14.25 21.25 -35.48
N PRO A 129 14.45 20.07 -36.11
CA PRO A 129 14.00 19.82 -37.48
C PRO A 129 12.51 20.06 -37.71
N PHE A 130 11.63 19.57 -36.81
CA PHE A 130 10.19 19.82 -36.94
C PHE A 130 9.84 21.29 -36.73
N ARG A 131 10.45 21.96 -35.75
CA ARG A 131 10.25 23.42 -35.51
C ARG A 131 10.71 24.30 -36.66
N ARG A 132 11.78 23.91 -37.37
CA ARG A 132 12.34 24.68 -38.50
C ARG A 132 11.65 24.38 -39.84
N GLY A 133 10.56 23.61 -39.83
CA GLY A 133 9.76 23.37 -41.03
C GLY A 133 10.32 22.25 -41.90
N LEU A 134 10.51 21.06 -41.30
CA LEU A 134 10.76 19.83 -42.04
C LEU A 134 9.72 19.71 -43.18
N ARG A 135 10.20 19.68 -44.43
CA ARG A 135 9.36 19.70 -45.64
C ARG A 135 8.78 18.32 -45.94
N ILE A 136 7.97 17.78 -45.03
CA ILE A 136 7.20 16.56 -45.24
C ILE A 136 5.81 16.96 -45.70
N SER A 137 5.27 16.28 -46.72
CA SER A 137 3.89 16.49 -47.14
C SER A 137 2.92 16.01 -46.06
N PHE A 138 1.81 16.74 -45.86
CA PHE A 138 0.81 16.39 -44.83
C PHE A 138 0.34 14.92 -44.91
N PRO A 139 0.05 14.33 -46.09
CA PRO A 139 -0.35 12.93 -46.18
C PRO A 139 0.72 11.94 -45.69
N ILE A 140 2.00 12.21 -45.99
CA ILE A 140 3.11 11.35 -45.54
C ILE A 140 3.28 11.45 -44.02
N ALA A 141 3.22 12.67 -43.48
CA ALA A 141 3.30 12.88 -42.03
C ALA A 141 2.14 12.18 -41.31
N LEU A 142 0.91 12.33 -41.83
CA LEU A 142 -0.28 11.69 -41.26
C LEU A 142 -0.21 10.17 -41.33
N ALA A 143 0.22 9.60 -42.47
CA ALA A 143 0.41 8.15 -42.61
C ALA A 143 1.50 7.63 -41.67
N GLY A 144 2.62 8.36 -41.54
CA GLY A 144 3.71 8.00 -40.62
C GLY A 144 3.28 8.01 -39.15
N VAL A 145 2.57 9.05 -38.72
CA VAL A 145 1.99 9.12 -37.37
C VAL A 145 0.96 8.01 -37.18
N GLY A 146 0.06 7.80 -38.13
CA GLY A 146 -0.94 6.74 -38.07
C GLY A 146 -0.32 5.34 -37.96
N ALA A 147 0.72 5.05 -38.75
CA ALA A 147 1.45 3.79 -38.68
C ALA A 147 2.18 3.62 -37.34
N ALA A 148 2.87 4.66 -36.85
CA ALA A 148 3.54 4.61 -35.55
C ALA A 148 2.55 4.39 -34.40
N SER A 149 1.40 5.10 -34.42
CA SER A 149 0.32 4.90 -33.45
C SER A 149 -0.28 3.50 -33.53
N ALA A 150 -0.48 2.95 -34.72
CA ALA A 150 -1.00 1.59 -34.90
C ALA A 150 -0.01 0.53 -34.36
N VAL A 151 1.29 0.71 -34.56
CA VAL A 151 2.32 -0.18 -34.01
C VAL A 151 2.36 -0.12 -32.49
N LEU A 152 2.35 1.09 -31.91
CA LEU A 152 2.33 1.25 -30.44
C LEU A 152 1.05 0.65 -29.84
N LEU A 153 -0.09 0.82 -30.50
CA LEU A 153 -1.35 0.22 -30.09
C LEU A 153 -1.30 -1.31 -30.20
N ALA A 154 -0.71 -1.86 -31.26
CA ALA A 154 -0.55 -3.31 -31.41
C ALA A 154 0.36 -3.90 -30.33
N ILE A 155 1.46 -3.22 -29.99
CA ILE A 155 2.35 -3.63 -28.88
C ILE A 155 1.59 -3.56 -27.54
N GLY A 156 0.87 -2.47 -27.29
CA GLY A 156 0.05 -2.31 -26.08
C GLY A 156 -1.05 -3.36 -25.98
N ALA A 157 -1.74 -3.65 -27.08
CA ALA A 157 -2.77 -4.67 -27.17
C ALA A 157 -2.19 -6.07 -26.97
N ALA A 158 -1.04 -6.38 -27.58
CA ALA A 158 -0.36 -7.65 -27.36
C ALA A 158 0.06 -7.80 -25.89
N ALA A 159 0.63 -6.77 -25.28
CA ALA A 159 0.98 -6.77 -23.86
C ALA A 159 -0.26 -6.97 -22.98
N TYR A 160 -1.37 -6.30 -23.27
CA TYR A 160 -2.62 -6.44 -22.51
C TYR A 160 -3.25 -7.84 -22.67
N LEU A 161 -3.42 -8.32 -23.90
CA LEU A 161 -4.04 -9.60 -24.21
C LEU A 161 -3.22 -10.81 -23.72
N THR A 162 -1.91 -10.62 -23.51
CA THR A 162 -1.01 -11.65 -22.98
C THR A 162 -0.66 -11.44 -21.50
N ASP A 163 -1.36 -10.54 -20.80
CA ASP A 163 -1.14 -10.22 -19.39
C ASP A 163 0.33 -9.87 -19.06
N GLY A 164 0.95 -9.04 -19.91
CA GLY A 164 2.35 -8.63 -19.80
C GLY A 164 3.35 -9.65 -20.39
N ALA A 165 2.86 -10.64 -21.14
CA ALA A 165 3.62 -11.73 -21.74
C ALA A 165 4.50 -12.48 -20.71
N PRO A 166 3.94 -13.03 -19.61
CA PRO A 166 4.71 -13.64 -18.54
C PRO A 166 5.52 -14.85 -19.01
N ALA A 167 5.10 -15.48 -20.11
CA ALA A 167 5.83 -16.57 -20.77
C ALA A 167 7.25 -16.18 -21.24
N ARG A 168 7.54 -14.89 -21.43
CA ARG A 168 8.91 -14.41 -21.73
C ARG A 168 9.89 -14.58 -20.57
N PHE A 169 9.37 -14.84 -19.36
CA PHE A 169 10.14 -15.08 -18.17
C PHE A 169 10.22 -16.57 -17.83
N ARG A 170 11.33 -16.93 -17.19
CA ARG A 170 11.60 -18.26 -16.63
C ARG A 170 10.63 -18.61 -15.50
N ALA A 171 10.46 -19.92 -15.27
CA ALA A 171 9.44 -20.45 -14.36
C ALA A 171 9.56 -19.89 -12.94
N GLU A 172 10.79 -19.74 -12.43
CA GLU A 172 11.05 -19.22 -11.08
C GLU A 172 10.68 -17.73 -10.97
N THR A 173 10.68 -16.98 -12.08
CA THR A 173 10.19 -15.59 -12.08
C THR A 173 8.66 -15.54 -12.15
N ARG A 174 8.05 -16.42 -12.96
CA ARG A 174 6.60 -16.42 -13.20
C ARG A 174 5.79 -16.64 -11.93
N VAL A 175 6.28 -17.46 -10.99
CA VAL A 175 5.60 -17.69 -9.70
C VAL A 175 5.48 -16.43 -8.86
N HIS A 176 6.49 -15.55 -8.87
CA HIS A 176 6.45 -14.27 -8.16
C HIS A 176 5.68 -13.19 -8.92
N ILE A 177 5.67 -13.24 -10.27
CA ILE A 177 4.78 -12.40 -11.08
C ILE A 177 3.32 -12.73 -10.74
N ALA A 178 2.96 -14.02 -10.72
CA ALA A 178 1.63 -14.47 -10.32
C ALA A 178 1.28 -13.99 -8.90
N ALA A 179 2.17 -14.20 -7.92
CA ALA A 179 1.97 -13.71 -6.56
C ALA A 179 1.79 -12.19 -6.47
N SER A 180 2.43 -11.40 -7.35
CA SER A 180 2.29 -9.95 -7.36
C SER A 180 0.92 -9.45 -7.83
N ALA A 181 0.18 -10.28 -8.58
CA ALA A 181 -1.20 -10.04 -8.97
C ALA A 181 -2.21 -10.78 -8.08
N ASP A 182 -1.76 -11.76 -7.29
CA ASP A 182 -2.61 -12.63 -6.47
C ASP A 182 -2.90 -12.06 -5.06
N PHE A 183 -3.13 -10.76 -5.03
CA PHE A 183 -3.65 -10.00 -3.89
C PHE A 183 -4.76 -9.05 -4.37
N LEU A 184 -5.45 -9.46 -5.43
CA LEU A 184 -6.64 -8.80 -5.93
C LEU A 184 -7.84 -9.38 -5.18
N GLN A 185 -8.64 -8.46 -4.66
CA GLN A 185 -9.66 -8.75 -3.68
C GLN A 185 -11.00 -8.66 -4.36
N ASP A 186 -11.71 -9.77 -4.36
CA ASP A 186 -13.12 -9.78 -4.71
C ASP A 186 -13.90 -9.02 -3.62
N THR A 187 -14.07 -7.73 -3.82
CA THR A 187 -14.87 -6.89 -2.93
C THR A 187 -16.37 -7.00 -3.21
N SER A 188 -16.80 -7.80 -4.20
CA SER A 188 -18.22 -7.94 -4.53
C SER A 188 -19.05 -8.54 -3.38
N ARG A 189 -18.39 -9.24 -2.46
CA ARG A 189 -18.99 -9.85 -1.26
C ARG A 189 -19.01 -8.92 -0.05
N CYS A 190 -18.33 -7.79 -0.15
CA CYS A 190 -18.19 -6.81 0.91
C CYS A 190 -19.19 -5.67 0.67
N THR A 191 -19.90 -5.30 1.73
CA THR A 191 -20.85 -4.18 1.69
C THR A 191 -20.58 -3.25 2.86
N TRP A 192 -20.63 -1.95 2.58
CA TRP A 192 -20.65 -0.95 3.64
C TRP A 192 -22.04 -0.95 4.28
N ARG A 193 -22.11 -1.10 5.60
CA ARG A 193 -23.39 -1.09 6.31
C ARG A 193 -23.77 0.35 6.63
N ASP A 194 -24.88 0.81 6.06
CA ASP A 194 -25.40 2.15 6.34
C ASP A 194 -26.29 2.21 7.59
N THR A 195 -26.87 1.08 7.99
CA THR A 195 -27.83 0.97 9.10
C THR A 195 -27.59 -0.29 9.94
N GLY A 196 -28.25 -0.34 11.11
CA GLY A 196 -28.16 -1.47 12.04
C GLY A 196 -26.94 -1.42 12.96
N PRO A 197 -26.69 -2.49 13.74
CA PRO A 197 -25.66 -2.50 14.78
C PRO A 197 -24.24 -2.39 14.22
N LEU A 198 -24.02 -2.81 12.97
CA LEU A 198 -22.73 -2.75 12.29
C LEU A 198 -22.60 -1.52 11.37
N ALA A 199 -23.45 -0.50 11.54
CA ALA A 199 -23.41 0.70 10.69
C ALA A 199 -22.05 1.40 10.75
N GLY A 200 -21.52 1.77 9.58
CA GLY A 200 -20.18 2.37 9.44
C GLY A 200 -19.04 1.35 9.40
N LEU A 201 -19.33 0.06 9.23
CA LEU A 201 -18.34 -0.99 9.00
C LEU A 201 -18.49 -1.60 7.61
N GLU A 202 -17.37 -2.01 7.03
CA GLU A 202 -17.35 -2.91 5.87
C GLU A 202 -17.54 -4.34 6.37
N VAL A 203 -18.56 -5.02 5.86
CA VAL A 203 -18.92 -6.39 6.23
C VAL A 203 -18.90 -7.25 4.98
N CYS A 204 -18.11 -8.32 5.00
CA CYS A 204 -18.08 -9.29 3.91
C CYS A 204 -18.75 -10.60 4.34
N GLU A 205 -19.70 -11.06 3.55
CA GLU A 205 -20.42 -12.31 3.80
C GLU A 205 -19.69 -13.49 3.13
N ILE A 206 -19.55 -14.61 3.84
CA ILE A 206 -18.90 -15.83 3.35
C ILE A 206 -19.73 -17.08 3.63
N GLY A 207 -19.45 -18.14 2.87
CA GLY A 207 -20.15 -19.42 2.95
C GLY A 207 -21.44 -19.42 2.11
N PRO A 208 -22.36 -20.37 2.39
CA PRO A 208 -23.58 -20.53 1.62
C PRO A 208 -24.49 -19.28 1.66
N GLU A 209 -24.99 -18.87 0.49
CA GLU A 209 -25.90 -17.73 0.36
C GLU A 209 -27.27 -17.98 1.04
N GLY A 210 -27.90 -16.90 1.50
CA GLY A 210 -29.26 -16.92 2.03
C GLY A 210 -29.40 -17.51 3.44
N ALA A 211 -28.30 -17.90 4.09
CA ALA A 211 -28.29 -18.39 5.47
C ALA A 211 -27.81 -17.30 6.45
N ALA A 212 -28.39 -17.28 7.66
CA ALA A 212 -27.95 -16.37 8.70
C ALA A 212 -26.52 -16.74 9.18
N PRO A 213 -25.63 -15.76 9.38
CA PRO A 213 -24.26 -16.03 9.76
C PRO A 213 -24.16 -16.68 11.15
N ARG A 214 -23.33 -17.71 11.27
CA ARG A 214 -23.07 -18.45 12.52
C ARG A 214 -21.72 -18.13 13.15
N VAL A 215 -20.81 -17.55 12.38
CA VAL A 215 -19.46 -17.20 12.83
C VAL A 215 -19.10 -15.78 12.46
N LEU A 216 -18.28 -15.17 13.29
CA LEU A 216 -17.68 -13.86 13.05
C LEU A 216 -16.17 -14.03 12.93
N ILE A 217 -15.56 -13.36 11.97
CA ILE A 217 -14.11 -13.25 11.87
C ILE A 217 -13.75 -11.77 11.83
N TRP A 218 -12.94 -11.33 12.78
CA TRP A 218 -12.63 -9.92 12.99
C TRP A 218 -11.12 -9.68 12.98
N GLY A 219 -10.65 -8.67 12.26
CA GLY A 219 -9.21 -8.49 12.06
C GLY A 219 -8.77 -7.26 11.30
N ASP A 220 -7.51 -7.28 10.90
CA ASP A 220 -6.85 -6.20 10.14
C ASP A 220 -6.62 -6.59 8.66
N SER A 221 -5.60 -6.01 8.01
CA SER A 221 -5.22 -6.38 6.64
C SER A 221 -4.77 -7.84 6.49
N HIS A 222 -4.37 -8.52 7.57
CA HIS A 222 -4.07 -9.95 7.57
C HIS A 222 -5.35 -10.78 7.46
N LEU A 223 -6.46 -10.36 8.08
CA LEU A 223 -7.75 -11.01 7.86
C LEU A 223 -8.12 -10.97 6.38
N ARG A 224 -7.97 -9.80 5.77
CA ARG A 224 -8.20 -9.60 4.35
C ARG A 224 -7.32 -10.51 3.47
N ALA A 225 -6.06 -10.74 3.86
CA ALA A 225 -5.17 -11.67 3.17
C ALA A 225 -5.62 -13.13 3.26
N PHE A 226 -6.43 -13.50 4.26
CA PHE A 226 -6.98 -14.85 4.45
C PHE A 226 -8.39 -15.04 3.88
N MET A 227 -9.04 -13.98 3.38
CA MET A 227 -10.45 -13.98 3.00
C MET A 227 -10.82 -15.09 2.01
N GLU A 228 -10.03 -15.30 0.96
CA GLU A 228 -10.31 -16.35 -0.04
C GLU A 228 -10.22 -17.77 0.53
N GLY A 229 -9.30 -18.00 1.46
CA GLY A 229 -9.17 -19.27 2.17
C GLY A 229 -10.34 -19.53 3.11
N LEU A 230 -10.72 -18.51 3.89
CA LEU A 230 -11.87 -18.56 4.79
C LEU A 230 -13.20 -18.74 4.04
N ALA A 231 -13.39 -18.03 2.93
CA ALA A 231 -14.59 -18.12 2.11
C ALA A 231 -14.74 -19.52 1.49
N LEU A 232 -13.65 -20.09 0.98
CA LEU A 232 -13.66 -21.44 0.45
C LEU A 232 -13.92 -22.48 1.55
N ALA A 233 -13.27 -22.37 2.71
CA ALA A 233 -13.51 -23.26 3.83
C ALA A 233 -14.96 -23.17 4.34
N ALA A 234 -15.52 -21.97 4.45
CA ALA A 234 -16.90 -21.74 4.87
C ALA A 234 -17.90 -22.37 3.90
N GLN A 235 -17.62 -22.32 2.60
CA GLN A 235 -18.41 -23.01 1.58
C GLN A 235 -18.29 -24.53 1.69
N GLU A 236 -17.09 -25.06 1.88
CA GLU A 236 -16.82 -26.51 2.02
C GLU A 236 -17.48 -27.10 3.27
N THR A 237 -17.58 -26.34 4.37
CA THR A 237 -18.21 -26.79 5.63
C THR A 237 -19.70 -26.45 5.72
N GLY A 238 -20.23 -25.65 4.78
CA GLY A 238 -21.61 -25.17 4.83
C GLY A 238 -21.89 -24.19 5.97
N THR A 239 -20.89 -23.43 6.44
CA THR A 239 -21.02 -22.52 7.59
C THR A 239 -21.01 -21.07 7.13
N PRO A 240 -22.16 -20.37 7.11
CA PRO A 240 -22.20 -18.95 6.77
C PRO A 240 -21.52 -18.10 7.86
N GLY A 241 -20.83 -17.04 7.46
CA GLY A 241 -20.08 -16.18 8.38
C GLY A 241 -19.95 -14.74 7.93
N LEU A 242 -19.59 -13.87 8.86
CA LEU A 242 -19.27 -12.46 8.63
C LEU A 242 -17.77 -12.21 8.83
N LEU A 243 -17.16 -11.50 7.89
CA LEU A 243 -15.83 -10.93 8.00
C LEU A 243 -15.97 -9.43 8.24
N ILE A 244 -15.28 -8.91 9.26
CA ILE A 244 -15.17 -7.48 9.54
C ILE A 244 -13.69 -7.16 9.66
N TRP A 245 -13.19 -6.24 8.83
CA TRP A 245 -11.77 -5.93 8.80
C TRP A 245 -11.51 -4.44 8.60
N ASN A 246 -10.42 -3.94 9.19
CA ASN A 246 -9.96 -2.58 8.99
C ASN A 246 -8.43 -2.56 8.86
N ALA A 247 -7.90 -2.01 7.77
CA ALA A 247 -6.45 -1.93 7.53
C ALA A 247 -5.71 -1.28 8.71
N GLY A 248 -4.65 -1.93 9.18
CA GLY A 248 -3.82 -1.41 10.28
C GLY A 248 -4.55 -1.27 11.63
N CYS A 249 -5.74 -1.83 11.80
CA CYS A 249 -6.53 -1.70 13.03
C CYS A 249 -6.50 -2.99 13.86
N PRO A 250 -5.89 -2.99 15.08
CA PRO A 250 -5.84 -4.21 15.88
C PRO A 250 -7.25 -4.62 16.30
N PRO A 251 -7.64 -5.90 16.19
CA PRO A 251 -8.96 -6.38 16.62
C PRO A 251 -9.02 -6.55 18.16
N VAL A 252 -8.78 -5.45 18.87
CA VAL A 252 -8.86 -5.33 20.32
C VAL A 252 -9.61 -4.05 20.73
N PHE A 253 -10.32 -4.13 21.85
CA PHE A 253 -11.02 -3.00 22.43
C PHE A 253 -10.11 -2.17 23.33
N GLY A 254 -10.60 -1.00 23.74
CA GLY A 254 -9.94 -0.16 24.75
C GLY A 254 -8.70 0.59 24.31
N VAL A 255 -8.28 0.49 23.05
CA VAL A 255 -7.09 1.20 22.53
C VAL A 255 -7.44 2.20 21.42
N THR A 256 -6.53 3.14 21.21
CA THR A 256 -6.43 4.02 20.04
C THR A 256 -5.07 3.80 19.40
N LYS A 257 -4.91 4.13 18.12
CA LYS A 257 -3.62 4.03 17.41
C LYS A 257 -3.23 5.35 16.77
N VAL A 258 -1.93 5.54 16.61
CA VAL A 258 -1.32 6.52 15.70
C VAL A 258 -0.26 5.79 14.88
N GLU A 259 -0.32 5.93 13.56
CA GLU A 259 0.59 5.20 12.67
C GLU A 259 1.19 6.10 11.58
N THR A 260 2.49 5.96 11.39
CA THR A 260 3.27 6.75 10.40
C THR A 260 2.88 6.52 8.95
N ALA A 261 2.35 5.33 8.64
CA ALA A 261 1.91 4.95 7.31
C ALA A 261 0.45 5.31 7.02
N THR A 262 -0.26 5.96 7.96
CA THR A 262 -1.68 6.33 7.82
C THR A 262 -1.93 7.80 8.12
N THR A 263 -3.06 8.29 7.65
CA THR A 263 -3.57 9.62 7.95
C THR A 263 -4.28 9.64 9.32
N PRO A 264 -4.38 10.82 9.97
CA PRO A 264 -5.16 10.96 11.20
C PRO A 264 -6.65 10.58 11.04
N ALA A 265 -7.19 10.64 9.82
CA ALA A 265 -8.56 10.21 9.53
C ALA A 265 -8.70 8.68 9.60
N GLU A 266 -7.73 7.95 9.07
CA GLU A 266 -7.67 6.49 9.13
C GLU A 266 -7.46 5.98 10.57
N ASP A 267 -6.63 6.65 11.36
CA ASP A 267 -6.45 6.34 12.79
C ASP A 267 -7.75 6.49 13.59
N ARG A 268 -8.51 7.57 13.33
CA ARG A 268 -9.82 7.77 13.93
C ARG A 268 -10.82 6.73 13.44
N ALA A 269 -10.80 6.39 12.14
CA ALA A 269 -11.68 5.37 11.58
C ALA A 269 -11.48 4.02 12.26
N CYS A 270 -10.24 3.62 12.57
CA CYS A 270 -9.97 2.42 13.37
C CYS A 270 -10.59 2.49 14.77
N THR A 271 -10.43 3.62 15.46
CA THR A 271 -11.01 3.81 16.81
C THR A 271 -12.54 3.71 16.77
N THR A 272 -13.18 4.36 15.79
CA THR A 272 -14.62 4.30 15.58
C THR A 272 -15.06 2.88 15.24
N ALA A 273 -14.36 2.19 14.35
CA ALA A 273 -14.69 0.83 13.95
C ALA A 273 -14.69 -0.15 15.14
N ASN A 274 -13.64 -0.10 15.99
CA ASN A 274 -13.57 -0.96 17.18
C ASN A 274 -14.64 -0.59 18.23
N ALA A 275 -15.03 0.69 18.33
CA ALA A 275 -16.11 1.12 19.21
C ALA A 275 -17.49 0.64 18.70
N THR A 276 -17.75 0.75 17.40
CA THR A 276 -18.96 0.20 16.76
C THR A 276 -19.02 -1.30 16.95
N MET A 277 -17.90 -2.01 16.72
CA MET A 277 -17.82 -3.46 16.92
C MET A 277 -18.15 -3.87 18.37
N LEU A 278 -17.64 -3.13 19.36
CA LEU A 278 -17.96 -3.37 20.77
C LEU A 278 -19.45 -3.14 21.07
N ALA A 279 -20.01 -2.04 20.54
CA ALA A 279 -21.42 -1.69 20.74
C ALA A 279 -22.37 -2.70 20.07
N ALA A 280 -21.94 -3.32 18.96
CA ALA A 280 -22.73 -4.29 18.21
C ALA A 280 -22.82 -5.67 18.87
N LEU A 281 -21.90 -6.03 19.78
CA LEU A 281 -21.82 -7.39 20.35
C LEU A 281 -23.14 -7.94 20.91
N PRO A 282 -23.97 -7.16 21.64
CA PRO A 282 -25.27 -7.64 22.13
C PRO A 282 -26.27 -7.99 21.02
N ASP A 283 -26.15 -7.37 19.85
CA ASP A 283 -27.06 -7.51 18.72
C ASP A 283 -26.64 -8.61 17.73
N LEU A 284 -25.47 -9.22 17.91
CA LEU A 284 -24.97 -10.34 17.09
C LEU A 284 -25.56 -11.69 17.51
N ALA A 285 -26.84 -11.70 17.91
CA ALA A 285 -27.57 -12.91 18.28
C ALA A 285 -27.61 -13.91 17.11
N GLY A 286 -27.19 -15.15 17.35
CA GLY A 286 -27.07 -16.21 16.33
C GLY A 286 -25.64 -16.46 15.85
N ILE A 287 -24.69 -15.56 16.13
CA ILE A 287 -23.28 -15.83 15.92
C ILE A 287 -22.72 -16.57 17.14
N GLU A 288 -22.23 -17.78 16.94
CA GLU A 288 -21.81 -18.68 18.01
C GLU A 288 -20.34 -18.53 18.38
N ARG A 289 -19.49 -18.19 17.40
CA ARG A 289 -18.03 -18.23 17.54
C ARG A 289 -17.39 -17.04 16.86
N VAL A 290 -16.26 -16.60 17.41
CA VAL A 290 -15.44 -15.53 16.84
C VAL A 290 -14.01 -15.98 16.59
N LEU A 291 -13.43 -15.59 15.46
CA LEU A 291 -12.02 -15.77 15.13
C LEU A 291 -11.35 -14.40 14.98
N LEU A 292 -10.25 -14.18 15.71
CA LEU A 292 -9.43 -12.97 15.57
C LEU A 292 -8.22 -13.23 14.68
N ILE A 293 -7.97 -12.32 13.72
CA ILE A 293 -6.79 -12.38 12.84
C ILE A 293 -6.11 -11.00 12.83
N GLY A 294 -4.84 -10.93 13.19
CA GLY A 294 -4.10 -9.67 13.19
C GLY A 294 -2.59 -9.84 13.13
N ARG A 295 -1.91 -8.73 12.84
CA ARG A 295 -0.45 -8.59 12.87
C ARG A 295 0.05 -8.30 14.28
N TRP A 296 -0.15 -9.24 15.20
CA TRP A 296 0.06 -9.06 16.65
C TRP A 296 1.41 -8.44 17.04
N SER A 297 2.51 -8.88 16.42
CA SER A 297 3.86 -8.33 16.65
C SER A 297 3.96 -6.84 16.35
N TYR A 298 3.29 -6.36 15.30
CA TYR A 298 3.33 -4.95 14.93
C TYR A 298 2.74 -4.08 16.04
N TYR A 299 1.60 -4.49 16.60
CA TYR A 299 0.94 -3.79 17.70
C TYR A 299 1.67 -3.92 19.04
N ALA A 300 2.26 -5.08 19.34
CA ALA A 300 2.98 -5.30 20.59
C ALA A 300 4.33 -4.55 20.63
N THR A 301 5.02 -4.45 19.49
CA THR A 301 6.39 -3.89 19.41
C THR A 301 6.46 -2.47 18.88
N GLY A 302 5.46 -2.05 18.09
CA GLY A 302 5.40 -0.72 17.48
C GLY A 302 6.20 -0.51 16.21
N THR A 303 6.78 -1.57 15.67
CA THR A 303 7.69 -1.50 14.54
C THR A 303 7.37 -2.57 13.51
N GLY A 304 7.51 -2.24 12.23
CA GLY A 304 7.54 -3.24 11.14
C GLY A 304 8.88 -4.00 11.10
N THR A 305 9.10 -4.81 10.06
CA THR A 305 10.31 -5.62 9.93
C THR A 305 10.80 -5.72 8.47
N GLY A 306 12.10 -5.52 8.28
CA GLY A 306 12.72 -5.52 6.96
C GLY A 306 12.17 -4.41 6.06
N ARG A 307 11.33 -4.75 5.07
CA ARG A 307 10.84 -3.81 4.05
C ARG A 307 9.91 -2.71 4.55
N ASP A 308 9.32 -2.89 5.71
CA ASP A 308 8.49 -1.90 6.37
C ASP A 308 9.05 -1.52 7.76
N ALA A 309 10.36 -1.68 7.95
CA ALA A 309 11.05 -1.38 9.20
C ALA A 309 11.06 0.12 9.54
N GLU A 310 10.67 0.99 8.63
CA GLU A 310 10.42 2.42 8.83
C GLU A 310 9.03 2.71 9.41
N ASN A 311 8.07 1.80 9.23
CA ASN A 311 6.72 1.97 9.74
C ASN A 311 6.69 1.82 11.26
N ARG A 312 6.09 2.80 11.90
CA ARG A 312 5.84 2.88 13.34
C ARG A 312 4.35 2.95 13.61
N ILE A 313 3.93 2.22 14.64
CA ILE A 313 2.61 2.31 15.25
C ILE A 313 2.74 2.48 16.76
N GLU A 314 1.99 3.43 17.29
CA GLU A 314 1.84 3.66 18.72
C GLU A 314 0.40 3.39 19.11
N ILE A 315 0.19 2.56 20.14
CA ILE A 315 -1.12 2.37 20.75
C ILE A 315 -1.19 3.06 22.10
N ALA A 316 -2.34 3.66 22.39
CA ALA A 316 -2.61 4.33 23.66
C ALA A 316 -3.95 3.85 24.23
N PRO A 317 -4.08 3.75 25.57
CA PRO A 317 -5.34 3.38 26.19
C PRO A 317 -6.39 4.44 25.88
N ARG A 318 -7.58 4.00 25.51
CA ARG A 318 -8.73 4.89 25.35
C ARG A 318 -9.18 5.34 26.74
N PRO A 319 -9.49 6.62 26.95
CA PRO A 319 -9.98 7.09 28.25
C PRO A 319 -11.20 6.29 28.73
N GLY A 320 -11.14 5.81 29.96
CA GLY A 320 -12.20 5.00 30.58
C GLY A 320 -12.19 3.52 30.16
N SER A 321 -11.13 3.06 29.50
CA SER A 321 -10.99 1.64 29.11
C SER A 321 -10.56 0.74 30.27
N GLY A 322 -9.99 1.31 31.34
CA GLY A 322 -9.38 0.55 32.44
C GLY A 322 -7.99 0.01 32.10
N LEU A 323 -7.40 0.45 30.99
CA LEU A 323 -6.08 0.04 30.51
C LEU A 323 -4.99 1.09 30.78
N GLU A 324 -5.33 2.20 31.44
CA GLU A 324 -4.44 3.34 31.70
C GLU A 324 -3.24 3.01 32.59
N GLY A 325 -3.29 1.91 33.34
CA GLY A 325 -2.20 1.45 34.20
C GLY A 325 -1.15 0.56 33.51
N ALA A 326 -1.31 0.26 32.21
CA ALA A 326 -0.37 -0.59 31.49
C ALA A 326 0.96 0.14 31.21
N ASP A 327 2.08 -0.48 31.60
CA ASP A 327 3.42 0.10 31.44
C ASP A 327 4.05 -0.28 30.09
N GLY A 328 3.92 0.63 29.12
CA GLY A 328 4.47 0.48 27.78
C GLY A 328 3.58 -0.33 26.83
N GLN A 329 3.99 -0.33 25.56
CA GLN A 329 3.15 -0.82 24.46
C GLN A 329 2.84 -2.32 24.53
N ALA A 330 3.84 -3.15 24.83
CA ALA A 330 3.64 -4.60 24.92
C ALA A 330 2.67 -4.97 26.06
N ALA A 331 2.80 -4.33 27.23
CA ALA A 331 1.90 -4.54 28.37
C ALA A 331 0.48 -4.04 28.07
N LEU A 332 0.36 -2.89 27.38
CA LEU A 332 -0.93 -2.38 26.94
C LEU A 332 -1.61 -3.34 25.95
N MET A 333 -0.86 -3.87 24.99
CA MET A 333 -1.38 -4.83 24.03
C MET A 333 -1.83 -6.14 24.71
N ASP A 334 -1.06 -6.66 25.67
CA ASP A 334 -1.44 -7.81 26.49
C ASP A 334 -2.75 -7.54 27.25
N ALA A 335 -2.81 -6.43 28.00
CA ALA A 335 -3.98 -6.06 28.78
C ALA A 335 -5.22 -5.86 27.88
N ALA A 336 -5.08 -5.18 26.75
CA ALA A 336 -6.14 -4.97 25.77
C ALA A 336 -6.64 -6.29 25.18
N LEU A 337 -5.74 -7.19 24.82
CA LEU A 337 -6.07 -8.49 24.24
C LEU A 337 -6.81 -9.38 25.26
N ARG A 338 -6.34 -9.45 26.51
CA ARG A 338 -7.02 -10.18 27.59
C ARG A 338 -8.39 -9.61 27.90
N ALA A 339 -8.52 -8.28 27.98
CA ALA A 339 -9.80 -7.61 28.18
C ALA A 339 -10.76 -7.91 27.03
N THR A 340 -10.28 -7.85 25.79
CA THR A 340 -11.04 -8.17 24.58
C THR A 340 -11.55 -9.61 24.61
N VAL A 341 -10.68 -10.59 24.88
CA VAL A 341 -11.10 -12.01 24.98
C VAL A 341 -12.13 -12.20 26.08
N ASN A 342 -11.96 -11.56 27.25
CA ASN A 342 -12.93 -11.66 28.34
C ASN A 342 -14.30 -11.09 27.94
N THR A 343 -14.34 -9.96 27.24
CA THR A 343 -15.58 -9.41 26.67
C THR A 343 -16.19 -10.36 25.65
N LEU A 344 -15.41 -10.84 24.67
CA LEU A 344 -15.91 -11.72 23.62
C LEU A 344 -16.51 -13.02 24.18
N ARG A 345 -15.93 -13.62 25.22
CA ARG A 345 -16.45 -14.85 25.84
C ARG A 345 -17.81 -14.68 26.53
N GLN A 346 -18.21 -13.45 26.83
CA GLN A 346 -19.55 -13.17 27.35
C GLN A 346 -20.61 -13.31 26.25
N HIS A 347 -20.24 -13.03 24.99
CA HIS A 347 -21.14 -13.02 23.84
C HIS A 347 -21.02 -14.26 22.94
N PHE A 348 -19.85 -14.90 22.87
CA PHE A 348 -19.58 -16.05 22.00
C PHE A 348 -19.29 -17.32 22.81
N ASN A 349 -19.63 -18.49 22.24
CA ASN A 349 -19.36 -19.80 22.83
C ASN A 349 -17.88 -20.16 22.78
N ALA A 350 -17.18 -19.74 21.72
CA ALA A 350 -15.74 -19.96 21.57
C ALA A 350 -15.06 -18.76 20.91
N VAL A 351 -13.84 -18.47 21.37
CA VAL A 351 -12.95 -17.45 20.81
C VAL A 351 -11.74 -18.16 20.24
N HIS A 352 -11.50 -18.00 18.94
CA HIS A 352 -10.33 -18.50 18.26
C HIS A 352 -9.42 -17.33 17.91
N VAL A 353 -8.11 -17.59 17.86
CA VAL A 353 -7.14 -16.60 17.38
C VAL A 353 -6.22 -17.28 16.39
N LEU A 354 -6.03 -16.67 15.22
CA LEU A 354 -4.99 -17.12 14.31
C LEU A 354 -3.64 -16.65 14.83
N ARG A 355 -2.73 -17.60 15.08
CA ARG A 355 -1.32 -17.28 15.26
C ARG A 355 -0.84 -16.59 13.99
N GLN A 356 -0.32 -15.37 14.11
CA GLN A 356 0.12 -14.60 12.96
C GLN A 356 1.08 -15.42 12.09
N VAL A 357 0.98 -15.23 10.78
CA VAL A 357 1.92 -15.86 9.86
C VAL A 357 3.34 -15.33 10.11
N PRO A 358 4.39 -16.15 9.85
CA PRO A 358 5.77 -15.68 9.90
C PRO A 358 5.98 -14.45 9.00
N GLU A 359 6.59 -13.40 9.52
CA GLU A 359 7.02 -12.27 8.71
C GLU A 359 8.35 -12.62 8.04
N ILE A 360 8.46 -12.45 6.73
CA ILE A 360 9.67 -12.70 5.93
C ILE A 360 10.28 -11.36 5.54
N PRO A 361 11.20 -10.79 6.34
CA PRO A 361 11.41 -9.34 6.41
C PRO A 361 11.72 -8.67 5.07
N PHE A 362 12.47 -9.33 4.19
CA PHE A 362 12.95 -8.74 2.93
C PHE A 362 12.18 -9.18 1.68
N TYR A 363 11.13 -9.97 1.84
CA TYR A 363 10.36 -10.48 0.71
C TYR A 363 9.36 -9.44 0.17
N ASP A 364 9.26 -9.36 -1.16
CA ASP A 364 8.23 -8.64 -1.90
C ASP A 364 8.13 -9.26 -3.28
N SER A 365 6.97 -9.81 -3.64
CA SER A 365 6.79 -10.59 -4.88
C SER A 365 7.22 -9.80 -6.13
N ARG A 366 6.89 -8.49 -6.19
CA ARG A 366 7.24 -7.60 -7.30
C ARG A 366 8.75 -7.42 -7.42
N THR A 367 9.41 -7.19 -6.28
CA THR A 367 10.86 -7.01 -6.21
C THR A 367 11.60 -8.27 -6.62
N ILE A 368 11.20 -9.42 -6.06
CA ILE A 368 11.79 -10.71 -6.41
C ILE A 368 11.59 -11.00 -7.90
N ALA A 369 10.39 -10.78 -8.44
CA ALA A 369 10.12 -10.94 -9.86
C ALA A 369 11.05 -10.05 -10.73
N ARG A 370 11.26 -8.79 -10.36
CA ARG A 370 12.16 -7.88 -11.09
C ARG A 370 13.62 -8.31 -11.01
N ARG A 371 14.10 -8.70 -9.82
CA ARG A 371 15.48 -9.22 -9.62
C ARG A 371 15.73 -10.44 -10.48
N LEU A 372 14.81 -11.39 -10.45
CA LEU A 372 14.89 -12.59 -11.26
C LEU A 372 14.83 -12.27 -12.77
N ALA A 373 13.95 -11.37 -13.19
CA ALA A 373 13.86 -10.92 -14.57
C ALA A 373 15.15 -10.28 -15.11
N ARG A 374 15.94 -9.60 -14.26
CA ARG A 374 17.24 -9.01 -14.63
C ARG A 374 18.41 -10.00 -14.62
N GLY A 375 18.20 -11.20 -14.08
CA GLY A 375 19.27 -12.19 -13.90
C GLY A 375 20.18 -11.87 -12.71
N ASP A 376 19.65 -11.20 -11.68
CA ASP A 376 20.39 -10.94 -10.43
C ASP A 376 20.86 -12.26 -9.78
N ALA A 377 21.98 -12.21 -9.05
CA ALA A 377 22.61 -13.38 -8.46
C ALA A 377 21.61 -14.23 -7.61
N PRO A 378 21.57 -15.56 -7.80
CA PRO A 378 20.64 -16.45 -7.10
C PRO A 378 20.65 -16.27 -5.58
N ASP A 379 21.84 -16.21 -4.99
CA ASP A 379 22.04 -16.16 -3.54
C ASP A 379 21.31 -14.99 -2.86
N ARG A 380 21.35 -13.79 -3.48
CA ARG A 380 20.67 -12.59 -2.94
C ARG A 380 19.17 -12.71 -3.02
N THR A 381 18.66 -13.41 -4.04
CA THR A 381 17.24 -13.61 -4.22
C THR A 381 16.74 -14.69 -3.27
N GLU A 382 17.46 -15.81 -3.17
CA GLU A 382 17.16 -16.93 -2.30
C GLU A 382 17.18 -16.55 -0.81
N ALA A 383 18.15 -15.72 -0.41
CA ALA A 383 18.22 -15.16 0.95
C ALA A 383 16.98 -14.34 1.33
N ALA A 384 16.26 -13.78 0.36
CA ALA A 384 15.04 -13.00 0.59
C ALA A 384 13.76 -13.86 0.56
N LEU A 385 13.82 -15.14 0.18
CA LEU A 385 12.66 -16.05 0.12
C LEU A 385 12.37 -16.74 1.45
N SER A 386 13.29 -16.68 2.40
CA SER A 386 13.14 -17.34 3.69
C SER A 386 13.92 -16.63 4.79
N VAL A 387 13.54 -16.88 6.03
CA VAL A 387 14.17 -16.33 7.23
C VAL A 387 14.41 -17.47 8.25
N PRO A 388 15.49 -17.42 9.06
CA PRO A 388 15.66 -18.38 10.14
C PRO A 388 14.46 -18.37 11.08
N ARG A 389 13.99 -19.55 11.49
CA ARG A 389 12.84 -19.71 12.39
C ARG A 389 13.08 -19.02 13.73
N THR A 390 14.32 -19.01 14.22
CA THR A 390 14.73 -18.30 15.43
C THR A 390 14.44 -16.79 15.34
N THR A 391 14.76 -16.16 14.20
CA THR A 391 14.46 -14.74 13.96
C THR A 391 12.96 -14.45 14.01
N VAL A 392 12.13 -15.37 13.49
CA VAL A 392 10.66 -15.23 13.58
C VAL A 392 10.20 -15.40 15.02
N LEU A 393 10.72 -16.39 15.75
CA LEU A 393 10.38 -16.61 17.16
C LEU A 393 10.71 -15.37 18.03
N ASP A 394 11.88 -14.77 17.85
CA ASP A 394 12.27 -13.54 18.53
C ASP A 394 11.31 -12.39 18.21
N ARG A 395 10.89 -12.29 16.95
CA ARG A 395 9.97 -11.25 16.47
C ARG A 395 8.56 -11.38 17.06
N VAL A 396 8.08 -12.61 17.31
CA VAL A 396 6.72 -12.85 17.81
C VAL A 396 6.64 -12.98 19.32
N ALA A 397 7.77 -13.15 20.00
CA ALA A 397 7.84 -13.48 21.43
C ALA A 397 6.93 -12.59 22.30
N GLN A 398 7.02 -11.27 22.18
CA GLN A 398 6.22 -10.35 23.00
C GLN A 398 4.71 -10.45 22.73
N ALA A 399 4.31 -10.69 21.48
CA ALA A 399 2.92 -10.79 21.09
C ALA A 399 2.30 -12.18 21.37
N GLU A 400 3.11 -13.24 21.35
CA GLU A 400 2.64 -14.61 21.55
C GLU A 400 2.51 -14.99 23.02
N VAL A 401 3.28 -14.38 23.94
CA VAL A 401 3.16 -14.63 25.39
C VAL A 401 1.71 -14.61 25.88
N PRO A 402 0.90 -13.57 25.62
CA PRO A 402 -0.48 -13.56 26.08
C PRO A 402 -1.38 -14.56 25.38
N LEU A 403 -1.15 -14.82 24.09
CA LEU A 403 -1.91 -15.78 23.30
C LEU A 403 -1.69 -17.22 23.80
N ILE A 404 -0.43 -17.63 23.97
CA ILE A 404 -0.07 -18.95 24.47
C ILE A 404 -0.58 -19.15 25.90
N SER A 405 -0.47 -18.12 26.76
CA SER A 405 -1.03 -18.17 28.12
C SER A 405 -2.54 -18.41 28.09
N MET A 406 -3.30 -17.63 27.31
CA MET A 406 -4.75 -17.78 27.23
C MET A 406 -5.20 -19.10 26.59
N ASP A 407 -4.45 -19.63 25.64
CA ASP A 407 -4.72 -20.95 25.04
C ASP A 407 -4.51 -22.07 26.07
N SER A 408 -3.42 -22.01 26.85
CA SER A 408 -3.14 -22.96 27.93
C SER A 408 -4.21 -22.92 29.05
N GLU A 409 -4.80 -21.75 29.27
CA GLU A 409 -5.91 -21.52 30.21
C GLU A 409 -7.28 -21.87 29.60
N ARG A 410 -7.33 -22.37 28.36
CA ARG A 410 -8.56 -22.69 27.60
C ARG A 410 -9.52 -21.50 27.47
N LYS A 411 -8.99 -20.28 27.43
CA LYS A 411 -9.76 -19.05 27.19
C LYS A 411 -9.95 -18.79 25.69
N ILE A 412 -8.98 -19.21 24.89
CA ILE A 412 -9.02 -19.18 23.43
C ILE A 412 -8.63 -20.55 22.87
N THR A 413 -8.79 -20.72 21.56
CA THR A 413 -8.13 -21.76 20.77
C THR A 413 -7.21 -21.10 19.75
N LEU A 414 -5.91 -21.36 19.86
CA LEU A 414 -4.91 -20.83 18.94
C LEU A 414 -4.81 -21.72 17.69
N ILE A 415 -5.02 -21.13 16.51
CA ILE A 415 -4.84 -21.80 15.21
C ILE A 415 -3.41 -21.54 14.74
N ASP A 416 -2.59 -22.59 14.62
CA ASP A 416 -1.18 -22.47 14.20
C ASP A 416 -1.01 -22.75 12.70
N SER A 417 -0.60 -21.72 11.95
CA SER A 417 -0.29 -21.82 10.51
C SER A 417 1.17 -22.17 10.21
N TRP A 418 2.05 -22.11 11.21
CA TRP A 418 3.49 -22.25 11.00
C TRP A 418 3.94 -23.62 10.50
N PRO A 419 3.32 -24.76 10.86
CA PRO A 419 3.68 -26.05 10.27
C PRO A 419 3.56 -26.09 8.74
N GLU A 420 2.71 -25.23 8.18
CA GLU A 420 2.51 -25.14 6.74
C GLU A 420 3.46 -24.13 6.07
N LEU A 421 4.09 -23.24 6.83
CA LEU A 421 4.89 -22.10 6.35
C LEU A 421 6.37 -22.15 6.76
N CYS A 422 6.72 -23.08 7.64
CA CYS A 422 8.05 -23.24 8.19
C CYS A 422 8.43 -24.71 8.29
N ASP A 423 9.69 -24.98 7.95
CA ASP A 423 10.36 -26.22 8.30
C ASP A 423 10.96 -26.13 9.71
N ALA A 424 11.86 -27.07 10.05
CA ALA A 424 12.49 -27.13 11.37
C ALA A 424 13.34 -25.89 11.69
N ASP A 425 14.01 -25.32 10.68
CA ASP A 425 15.03 -24.28 10.84
C ASP A 425 14.68 -22.95 10.16
N ARG A 426 13.77 -22.95 9.16
CA ARG A 426 13.42 -21.75 8.37
C ARG A 426 11.93 -21.62 8.13
N CYS A 427 11.49 -20.38 7.98
CA CYS A 427 10.17 -20.03 7.46
C CYS A 427 10.33 -19.44 6.07
N GLY A 428 9.45 -19.79 5.13
CA GLY A 428 9.63 -19.49 3.72
C GLY A 428 8.34 -19.04 3.03
N VAL A 429 8.52 -18.36 1.91
CA VAL A 429 7.41 -17.87 1.09
C VAL A 429 6.95 -18.85 0.02
N MET A 430 7.70 -19.94 -0.18
CA MET A 430 7.47 -20.91 -1.24
C MET A 430 6.95 -22.23 -0.66
N LYS A 431 5.93 -22.81 -1.27
CA LYS A 431 5.47 -24.18 -0.98
C LYS A 431 4.98 -24.86 -2.25
N ALA A 432 5.41 -26.10 -2.47
CA ALA A 432 5.03 -26.89 -3.65
C ALA A 432 5.16 -26.13 -4.99
N GLY A 433 6.21 -25.31 -5.13
CA GLY A 433 6.46 -24.51 -6.34
C GLY A 433 5.60 -23.25 -6.50
N GLN A 434 4.79 -22.89 -5.49
CA GLN A 434 3.97 -21.68 -5.49
C GLN A 434 4.48 -20.67 -4.45
N ALA A 435 4.38 -19.38 -4.77
CA ALA A 435 4.67 -18.30 -3.83
C ALA A 435 3.40 -17.99 -3.02
N LEU A 436 3.44 -18.25 -1.71
CA LEU A 436 2.31 -18.07 -0.80
C LEU A 436 2.18 -16.64 -0.28
N TYR A 437 3.22 -15.82 -0.38
CA TYR A 437 3.25 -14.44 0.11
C TYR A 437 3.20 -13.42 -1.04
N PHE A 438 2.47 -12.33 -0.81
CA PHE A 438 2.42 -11.15 -1.67
C PHE A 438 3.57 -10.18 -1.34
N ASP A 439 3.76 -9.91 -0.05
CA ASP A 439 4.83 -9.09 0.53
C ASP A 439 5.41 -9.74 1.80
N ASN A 440 6.14 -8.99 2.63
CA ASN A 440 6.84 -9.53 3.79
C ASN A 440 5.91 -10.07 4.90
N ASN A 441 4.60 -9.83 4.86
CA ASN A 441 3.67 -10.23 5.92
C ASN A 441 2.27 -10.66 5.46
N HIS A 442 1.85 -10.32 4.23
CA HIS A 442 0.56 -10.72 3.66
C HIS A 442 0.68 -11.96 2.77
N LEU A 443 -0.25 -12.89 2.96
CA LEU A 443 -0.43 -14.02 2.04
C LEU A 443 -1.10 -13.57 0.73
N THR A 444 -0.85 -14.35 -0.31
CA THR A 444 -1.63 -14.34 -1.56
C THR A 444 -2.95 -15.09 -1.36
N ASN A 445 -3.91 -14.91 -2.28
CA ASN A 445 -5.14 -15.71 -2.27
C ASN A 445 -4.84 -17.21 -2.45
N THR A 446 -3.83 -17.55 -3.26
CA THR A 446 -3.33 -18.94 -3.41
C THR A 446 -2.82 -19.48 -2.07
N GLY A 447 -2.03 -18.69 -1.34
CA GLY A 447 -1.57 -19.01 0.02
C GLY A 447 -2.74 -19.22 0.99
N ALA A 448 -3.71 -18.31 1.01
CA ALA A 448 -4.89 -18.42 1.85
C ALA A 448 -5.70 -19.70 1.56
N ARG A 449 -5.92 -20.03 0.28
CA ARG A 449 -6.63 -21.26 -0.13
C ARG A 449 -5.87 -22.54 0.21
N ALA A 450 -4.54 -22.51 0.17
CA ALA A 450 -3.71 -23.64 0.61
C ALA A 450 -3.86 -23.91 2.12
N LEU A 451 -4.01 -22.85 2.92
CA LEU A 451 -4.14 -22.92 4.37
C LEU A 451 -5.59 -23.10 4.87
N ARG A 452 -6.58 -23.17 3.97
CA ARG A 452 -8.01 -23.17 4.32
C ARG A 452 -8.43 -24.25 5.33
N HIS A 453 -7.77 -25.40 5.29
CA HIS A 453 -8.04 -26.55 6.15
C HIS A 453 -7.82 -26.24 7.64
N LEU A 454 -6.98 -25.25 7.96
CA LEU A 454 -6.74 -24.78 9.33
C LEU A 454 -8.00 -24.18 9.96
N PHE A 455 -8.95 -23.69 9.15
CA PHE A 455 -10.19 -23.08 9.63
C PHE A 455 -11.35 -24.07 9.75
N THR A 456 -11.21 -25.30 9.23
CA THR A 456 -12.26 -26.32 9.32
C THR A 456 -12.71 -26.59 10.76
N PRO A 457 -11.83 -26.71 11.78
CA PRO A 457 -12.27 -26.88 13.17
C PRO A 457 -13.11 -25.68 13.67
N PHE A 458 -12.69 -24.46 13.34
CA PHE A 458 -13.41 -23.24 13.69
C PHE A 458 -14.77 -23.14 13.01
N LEU A 459 -14.92 -23.64 11.79
CA LEU A 459 -16.15 -23.54 11.00
C LEU A 459 -17.12 -24.70 11.25
N SER A 460 -16.60 -25.91 11.49
CA SER A 460 -17.38 -27.15 11.56
C SER A 460 -17.81 -27.54 12.96
N ALA A 461 -17.30 -26.89 14.02
CA ALA A 461 -17.72 -27.26 15.38
C ALA A 461 -19.24 -27.08 15.56
N ASP A 462 -19.95 -28.19 15.76
CA ASP A 462 -21.32 -28.21 16.25
C ASP A 462 -21.30 -27.88 17.73
N THR A 463 -21.50 -26.61 18.08
CA THR A 463 -21.80 -26.25 19.47
C THR A 463 -23.30 -26.34 19.69
N ALA A 464 -23.73 -27.30 20.53
CA ALA A 464 -25.08 -27.31 21.06
C ALA A 464 -25.39 -25.94 21.72
N PRO A 465 -26.59 -25.36 21.50
CA PRO A 465 -26.93 -24.05 22.03
C PRO A 465 -26.83 -24.03 23.56
N ARG A 466 -26.34 -22.92 24.14
CA ARG A 466 -26.41 -22.67 25.59
C ARG A 466 -27.88 -22.79 26.00
N THR A 467 -28.24 -23.84 26.73
CA THR A 467 -29.54 -23.89 27.42
C THR A 467 -29.59 -22.72 28.39
N GLU A 468 -30.48 -21.77 28.14
CA GLU A 468 -30.80 -20.68 29.05
C GLU A 468 -31.16 -21.27 30.41
N ALA A 469 -30.33 -21.02 31.42
CA ALA A 469 -30.72 -21.17 32.80
C ALA A 469 -31.72 -20.04 33.10
N VAL A 470 -32.99 -20.27 32.79
CA VAL A 470 -34.11 -19.46 33.27
C VAL A 470 -34.17 -19.68 34.78
N ALA A 471 -33.55 -18.76 35.53
CA ALA A 471 -33.82 -18.60 36.94
C ALA A 471 -35.06 -17.72 37.08
N ALA A 472 -36.18 -18.34 37.46
CA ALA A 472 -37.31 -17.68 38.12
C ALA A 472 -38.15 -18.73 38.88
N PRO A 473 -38.87 -18.33 39.94
CA PRO A 473 -39.04 -16.98 40.49
C PRO A 473 -38.28 -16.72 41.79
#